data_AF-A0A517TA70-F1
#
_entry.id   AF-A0A517TA70-F1
#
_cell.length_a   1.000
_cell.length_b   1.000
_cell.length_c   1.000
_cell.angle_alpha   90.00
_cell.angle_beta   90.00
_cell.angle_gamma   90.00
#
_symmetry.space_group_name_H-M   'P 1'
#
loop_
_entity.id
_entity.type
_entity.pdbx_description
1 polymer ?
#
loop_
_entity_poly.entity_id
_entity_poly.type
_entity_poly.pdbx_seq_one_letter_code
_entity_poly.pdbx_strand_id
1 'polypeptide(L)' 'MATATGSYRIDTILACGGGTKNPVFLREHADITGYSIMLSKEQESVLLGSAMLGVVALARNPICLLPWLL' A
#
# COMPACT_ATOMS: atom_id res chain seq x y z
N MET A 1 -11.95 -14.95 20.94
CA MET A 1 -10.71 -15.16 21.70
C MET A 1 -9.55 -14.92 20.75
N ALA A 2 -8.77 -13.86 20.98
CA ALA A 2 -7.52 -13.61 20.28
C ALA A 2 -6.42 -14.42 20.97
N THR A 3 -5.75 -15.30 20.24
CA THR A 3 -4.45 -15.84 20.67
C THR A 3 -3.38 -15.15 19.86
N ALA A 4 -2.75 -14.18 20.50
CA ALA A 4 -1.51 -13.58 20.06
C ALA A 4 -0.36 -14.51 20.41
N THR A 5 0.22 -15.18 19.41
CA THR A 5 1.67 -15.06 19.25
C THR A 5 1.89 -13.73 18.51
N GLY A 6 1.66 -12.61 19.20
CA GLY A 6 1.60 -11.26 18.60
C GLY A 6 0.58 -11.12 17.46
N SER A 7 -0.73 -11.15 17.76
CA SER A 7 -1.79 -11.15 16.73
C SER A 7 -1.92 -9.79 16.06
N TYR A 8 -1.32 -9.63 14.88
CA TYR A 8 -1.59 -8.51 13.98
C TYR A 8 -2.94 -8.70 13.30
N ARG A 9 -3.79 -7.68 13.36
CA ARG A 9 -5.07 -7.66 12.63
C ARG A 9 -4.81 -7.02 11.28
N ILE A 10 -4.92 -7.82 10.22
CA ILE A 10 -4.87 -7.33 8.85
C ILE A 10 -6.32 -7.14 8.42
N ASP A 11 -6.70 -5.93 8.02
CA ASP A 11 -8.04 -5.61 7.51
C ASP A 11 -8.03 -5.29 6.00
N THR A 12 -6.90 -4.82 5.50
CA THR A 12 -6.76 -4.28 4.14
C THR A 12 -5.51 -4.83 3.47
N ILE A 13 -5.64 -5.19 2.19
CA ILE A 13 -4.57 -5.63 1.32
C ILE A 13 -4.33 -4.54 0.28
N LEU A 14 -3.12 -4.02 0.22
CA LEU A 14 -2.69 -3.08 -0.83
C LEU A 14 -2.15 -3.88 -2.02
N ALA A 15 -2.74 -3.69 -3.19
CA ALA A 15 -2.31 -4.36 -4.42
C ALA A 15 -1.74 -3.36 -5.44
N CYS A 16 -0.63 -3.75 -6.07
CA CYS A 16 0.05 -3.00 -7.12
C CYS A 16 0.59 -3.98 -8.18
N GLY A 17 0.78 -3.51 -9.42
CA GLY A 17 1.35 -4.29 -10.52
C GLY A 17 0.32 -4.76 -11.56
N GLY A 18 0.77 -5.50 -12.58
CA GLY A 18 -0.06 -5.82 -13.75
C GLY A 18 -1.34 -6.63 -13.46
N GLY A 19 -1.34 -7.44 -12.39
CA GLY A 19 -2.50 -8.25 -11.97
C GLY A 19 -3.69 -7.41 -11.50
N THR A 20 -3.48 -6.15 -11.09
CA THR A 20 -4.57 -5.25 -10.68
C THR A 20 -5.40 -4.72 -11.85
N LYS A 21 -4.96 -4.93 -13.09
CA LYS A 21 -5.70 -4.54 -14.30
C LYS A 21 -6.92 -5.43 -14.57
N ASN A 22 -6.98 -6.62 -13.97
CA ASN A 22 -8.10 -7.54 -14.12
C ASN A 22 -9.07 -7.43 -12.92
N PRO A 23 -10.28 -6.87 -13.10
CA PRO A 23 -11.24 -6.71 -12.01
C PRO A 23 -11.76 -8.04 -11.46
N VAL A 24 -11.80 -9.11 -12.26
CA VAL A 24 -12.21 -10.44 -11.79
C VAL A 24 -11.18 -11.02 -10.84
N PHE A 25 -9.88 -10.87 -11.16
CA PHE A 25 -8.81 -11.33 -10.28
C PHE A 25 -8.85 -10.63 -8.92
N LEU A 26 -9.10 -9.32 -8.90
CA LEU A 26 -9.24 -8.56 -7.66
C LEU A 26 -10.46 -8.99 -6.85
N ARG A 27 -11.58 -9.26 -7.51
CA ARG A 27 -12.79 -9.70 -6.83
C ARG A 27 -12.62 -11.08 -6.18
N GLU A 28 -12.13 -12.05 -6.94
CA GLU A 28 -11.84 -13.40 -6.41
C GLU A 28 -10.80 -13.34 -5.28
N HIS A 29 -9.78 -12.49 -5.39
CA HIS A 29 -8.80 -12.32 -4.33
C HIS A 29 -9.43 -11.70 -3.07
N ALA A 30 -10.32 -10.72 -3.21
CA ALA A 30 -11.04 -10.13 -2.05
C ALA A 30 -11.98 -11.16 -1.41
N ASP A 31 -12.68 -11.95 -2.22
CA ASP A 31 -13.63 -12.97 -1.76
C ASP A 31 -12.91 -14.14 -1.07
N ILE A 32 -11.77 -14.61 -1.59
CA ILE A 32 -10.96 -15.67 -0.98
C ILE A 32 -10.33 -15.21 0.34
N THR A 33 -9.81 -13.98 0.38
CA THR A 33 -9.08 -13.51 1.57
C THR A 33 -10.01 -12.91 2.63
N GLY A 34 -11.23 -12.52 2.25
CA GLY A 34 -12.20 -11.88 3.15
C GLY A 34 -11.80 -10.47 3.61
N TYR A 35 -10.81 -9.85 2.95
CA TYR A 35 -10.28 -8.53 3.28
C TYR A 35 -10.50 -7.55 2.13
N SER A 36 -10.54 -6.26 2.45
CA SER A 36 -10.66 -5.22 1.43
C SER A 36 -9.36 -5.11 0.63
N ILE A 37 -9.46 -5.08 -0.71
CA ILE A 37 -8.31 -4.80 -1.56
C ILE A 37 -8.35 -3.33 -1.98
N MET A 38 -7.31 -2.58 -1.60
CA MET A 38 -7.10 -1.21 -2.05
C MET A 38 -6.07 -1.17 -3.16
N LEU A 39 -6.39 -0.46 -4.23
CA LEU A 39 -5.49 -0.19 -5.34
C LEU A 39 -4.81 1.16 -5.14
N SER A 40 -3.49 1.20 -5.33
CA SER A 40 -2.76 2.46 -5.39
C SER A 40 -3.20 3.25 -6.63
N LYS A 41 -3.39 4.56 -6.48
CA LYS A 41 -3.68 5.46 -7.60
C LYS A 41 -2.50 5.55 -8.58
N GLU A 42 -1.29 5.40 -8.07
CA GLU A 42 -0.06 5.45 -8.85
C GLU A 42 0.27 4.10 -9.46
N GLN A 43 0.52 4.10 -10.78
CA GLN A 43 0.89 2.87 -11.51
C GLN A 43 2.22 2.29 -11.03
N GLU A 44 3.16 3.15 -10.65
CA GLU A 44 4.50 2.78 -10.19
C GLU A 44 4.65 3.00 -8.68
N SER A 45 3.74 2.42 -7.88
CA SER A 45 3.70 2.61 -6.42
C SER A 45 5.02 2.26 -5.71
N VAL A 46 5.82 1.34 -6.27
CA VAL A 46 7.14 0.94 -5.74
C VAL A 46 8.20 2.01 -6.01
N LEU A 47 8.19 2.62 -7.20
CA LEU A 47 9.12 3.71 -7.54
C LEU A 47 8.82 4.95 -6.71
N LEU A 48 7.54 5.28 -6.52
CA LEU A 48 7.13 6.38 -5.64
C LEU A 48 7.64 6.17 -4.21
N GLY A 49 7.48 4.97 -3.65
CA GLY A 49 7.99 4.63 -2.31
C GLY A 49 9.51 4.80 -2.20
N SER A 50 10.24 4.37 -3.23
CA SER A 50 11.71 4.53 -3.29
C SER A 50 12.12 6.00 -3.35
N ALA A 51 11.42 6.82 -4.15
CA ALA A 51 11.66 8.25 -4.22
C ALA A 51 11.38 8.95 -2.89
N MET A 52 10.28 8.61 -2.21
CA MET A 52 9.96 9.12 -0.88
C MET A 52 11.04 8.78 0.15
N LEU A 53 11.54 7.53 0.16
CA LEU A 53 12.63 7.13 1.05
C LEU A 53 13.93 7.91 0.76
N GLY A 54 14.25 8.13 -0.52
CA GLY A 54 15.38 8.99 -0.90
C GLY A 54 15.25 10.42 -0.37
N VAL A 55 14.05 11.00 -0.46
CA VAL A 55 13.76 12.34 0.09
C VAL A 55 13.90 12.34 1.62
N VAL A 56 13.38 11.33 2.33
CA VAL A 56 13.50 11.22 3.80
C VAL A 56 14.95 11.09 4.24
N ALA A 57 15.77 10.32 3.52
CA ALA A 57 17.19 10.15 3.84
C ALA A 57 17.99 11.44 3.67
N LEU A 58 17.60 12.30 2.71
CA LEU A 58 18.23 13.60 2.46
C LEU A 58 17.66 14.72 3.35
N ALA A 59 16.42 14.59 3.83
CA ALA A 59 15.72 15.62 4.58
C ALA A 59 15.85 15.44 6.09
N ARG A 60 16.46 16.43 6.76
CA ARG A 60 16.59 16.49 8.24
C ARG A 60 15.23 16.59 8.97
N ASN A 61 14.15 16.91 8.26
CA ASN A 61 12.77 16.89 8.77
C ASN A 61 11.79 16.56 7.61
N PRO A 62 11.36 15.30 7.46
CA PRO A 62 10.69 14.83 6.24
C PRO A 62 9.27 15.38 6.03
N ILE A 63 8.62 15.88 7.09
CA ILE A 63 7.21 16.31 7.05
C ILE A 63 7.00 17.71 6.42
N CYS A 64 8.05 18.54 6.31
CA CYS A 64 7.94 19.91 5.80
C CYS A 64 7.93 20.03 4.26
N LEU A 65 8.23 18.98 3.51
CA LEU A 65 8.25 19.01 2.03
C LEU A 65 6.90 18.63 1.39
N LEU A 66 5.92 18.18 2.17
CA LEU A 66 4.59 17.81 1.68
C LEU A 66 3.75 18.93 1.03
N PRO A 67 3.93 20.25 1.30
CA PRO A 67 3.04 21.26 0.70
C PRO A 67 3.17 21.42 -0.82
N TRP A 68 4.21 20.87 -1.45
CA TRP A 68 4.46 21.05 -2.89
C TRP A 68 4.10 19.82 -3.75
N LEU A 69 3.53 18.76 -3.15
CA LEU A 69 3.19 17.51 -3.85
C LEU A 69 1.67 17.18 -3.85
N LEU A 70 0.82 18.07 -3.32
CA LEU A 70 -0.65 18.07 -3.45
C LEU A 70 -1.08 19.24 -4.34
#